data_AF-A0A7K4JWM3-F1
#
_entry.id   AF-A0A7K4JWM3-F1
#
_cell.length_a   1.000
_cell.length_b   1.000
_cell.length_c   1.000
_cell.angle_alpha   90.00
_cell.angle_beta   90.00
_cell.angle_gamma   90.00
#
_symmetry.space_group_name_H-M   'P 1'
#
loop_
_entity.id
_entity.type
_entity.pdbx_description
1 polymer ?
#
loop_
_entity_poly.entity_id
_entity_poly.type
_entity_poly.pdbx_seq_one_letter_code
_entity_poly.pdbx_strand_id
1 'polypeptide(L)'
;VFVSVLSLLNMSVFKDRFDLEDLIEELKKNITALSFDPLQPNGHILVEGPFPAIQLLKDFLLLKAKSLSEKDKREENKPQQRPKRRLQQQRLYVETINSIPDANGGKQVVVLDTNIYHYMKHFFFKKLLLNYDVVISDITDGEITTVCLSNARSKSVAGQVLRVKEEIENQSVKLHNSLRKERIYFEGHMGDEKQKYKQACETVKSRYSGVLIIPYDTHIDIIGNSYSVFEFTKEVRR
;
A
#
# COMPACT_ATOMS: atom_id res chain seq x y z
N VAL A 1 10.64 9.39 -5.23
CA VAL A 1 9.19 9.63 -5.38
C VAL A 1 8.50 8.49 -4.67
N PHE A 2 7.51 8.78 -3.82
CA PHE A 2 6.65 7.73 -3.27
C PHE A 2 5.54 7.49 -4.27
N VAL A 3 5.21 6.22 -4.51
CA VAL A 3 4.32 5.83 -5.61
C VAL A 3 2.88 6.29 -5.32
N SER A 4 2.37 7.14 -6.21
CA SER A 4 0.95 7.39 -6.39
C SER A 4 0.40 6.42 -7.43
N VAL A 5 -0.79 5.89 -7.19
CA VAL A 5 -1.49 4.99 -8.10
C VAL A 5 -2.66 5.73 -8.71
N LEU A 6 -2.75 5.68 -10.03
CA LEU A 6 -3.91 6.14 -10.79
C LEU A 6 -4.86 4.97 -11.01
N SER A 7 -6.11 5.11 -10.56
CA SER A 7 -7.15 4.11 -10.67
C SER A 7 -8.34 4.67 -11.44
N LEU A 8 -8.79 3.94 -12.46
CA LEU A 8 -10.05 4.24 -13.15
C LEU A 8 -11.18 3.46 -12.48
N LEU A 9 -12.13 4.17 -11.88
CA LEU A 9 -13.29 3.58 -11.21
C LEU A 9 -14.54 3.72 -12.07
N ASN A 10 -15.32 2.66 -12.14
CA ASN A 10 -16.66 2.68 -12.72
C ASN A 10 -17.70 2.84 -11.60
N MET A 11 -18.25 4.04 -11.46
CA MET A 11 -19.25 4.40 -10.46
C MET A 11 -20.68 4.13 -10.93
N SER A 12 -20.90 3.82 -12.21
CA SER A 12 -22.24 3.54 -12.75
C SER A 12 -22.95 2.40 -12.03
N VAL A 13 -22.19 1.47 -11.41
CA VAL A 13 -22.71 0.35 -10.61
C VAL A 13 -23.53 0.81 -9.40
N PHE A 14 -23.35 2.05 -8.94
CA PHE A 14 -24.06 2.62 -7.79
C PHE A 14 -25.25 3.51 -8.19
N LYS A 15 -25.40 3.84 -9.48
CA LYS A 15 -26.34 4.86 -9.99
C LYS A 15 -27.80 4.55 -9.67
N ASP A 16 -28.15 3.27 -9.53
CA ASP A 16 -29.52 2.84 -9.27
C ASP A 16 -30.00 3.16 -7.85
N ARG A 17 -29.08 3.38 -6.90
CA ARG A 17 -29.42 3.58 -5.47
C ARG A 17 -28.72 4.75 -4.79
N PHE A 18 -27.69 5.31 -5.40
CA PHE A 18 -26.95 6.44 -4.88
C PHE A 18 -26.85 7.54 -5.93
N ASP A 19 -26.97 8.78 -5.48
CA ASP A 19 -26.51 9.92 -6.26
C ASP A 19 -24.98 9.86 -6.34
N LEU A 20 -24.45 9.87 -7.57
CA LEU A 20 -23.03 9.62 -7.81
C LEU A 20 -22.18 10.81 -7.33
N GLU A 21 -22.67 12.03 -7.53
CA GLU A 21 -22.04 13.26 -7.07
C GLU A 21 -21.95 13.28 -5.54
N ASP A 22 -23.04 12.96 -4.83
CA ASP A 22 -23.03 12.87 -3.36
C ASP A 22 -22.09 11.78 -2.85
N LEU A 23 -22.06 10.61 -3.52
CA LEU A 23 -21.16 9.51 -3.15
C LEU A 23 -19.69 9.89 -3.36
N ILE A 24 -19.38 10.63 -4.42
CA ILE A 24 -18.02 11.13 -4.68
C ILE A 24 -17.61 12.20 -3.66
N GLU A 25 -18.52 13.10 -3.28
CA GLU A 25 -18.26 14.08 -2.22
C GLU A 25 -18.07 13.40 -0.85
N GLU A 26 -18.83 12.35 -0.56
CA GLU A 26 -18.64 11.51 0.62
C GLU A 26 -17.25 10.84 0.60
N LEU A 27 -16.82 10.32 -0.55
CA LEU A 27 -15.50 9.71 -0.73
C LEU A 27 -14.36 10.72 -0.52
N LYS A 28 -14.45 11.91 -1.13
CA LYS A 28 -13.48 13.00 -0.96
C LYS A 28 -13.35 13.42 0.50
N LYS A 29 -14.48 13.52 1.21
CA LYS A 29 -14.50 13.88 2.64
C LYS A 29 -13.89 12.81 3.53
N ASN A 30 -14.14 11.54 3.23
CA ASN A 30 -13.65 10.43 4.04
C ASN A 30 -12.19 10.07 3.75
N ILE A 31 -11.72 10.26 2.52
CA ILE A 31 -10.38 9.85 2.08
C ILE A 31 -9.65 11.04 1.45
N THR A 32 -9.23 11.96 2.31
CA THR A 32 -8.57 13.23 1.91
C THR A 32 -7.19 13.05 1.24
N ALA A 33 -6.64 11.84 1.31
CA ALA A 33 -5.39 11.49 0.66
C ALA A 33 -5.53 11.17 -0.85
N LEU A 34 -6.77 11.13 -1.38
CA LEU A 34 -7.06 10.87 -2.79
C LEU A 34 -7.44 12.15 -3.53
N SER A 35 -6.96 12.27 -4.76
CA SER A 35 -7.42 13.23 -5.75
C SER A 35 -8.43 12.56 -6.66
N PHE A 36 -9.54 13.24 -6.92
CA PHE A 36 -10.64 12.74 -7.73
C PHE A 36 -10.86 13.69 -8.90
N ASP A 37 -10.75 13.16 -10.11
CA ASP A 37 -11.09 13.89 -11.33
C ASP A 37 -12.62 14.08 -11.45
N PRO A 38 -13.08 14.98 -12.33
CA PRO A 38 -14.51 15.14 -12.60
C PRO A 38 -15.15 13.81 -13.06
N LEU A 39 -16.34 13.51 -12.55
CA LEU A 39 -17.11 12.35 -13.00
C LEU A 39 -17.42 12.49 -14.49
N GLN A 40 -17.01 11.51 -15.27
CA GLN A 40 -17.29 11.46 -16.69
C GLN A 40 -18.75 11.06 -16.95
N PRO A 41 -19.36 11.49 -18.07
CA PRO A 41 -20.75 11.16 -18.40
C PRO A 41 -21.04 9.65 -18.51
N ASN A 42 -20.00 8.84 -18.75
CA ASN A 42 -20.05 7.38 -18.80
C ASN A 42 -20.02 6.73 -17.40
N GLY A 43 -20.09 7.53 -16.32
CA GLY A 43 -20.04 7.06 -14.93
C GLY A 43 -18.65 6.66 -14.45
N HIS A 44 -17.58 7.00 -15.18
CA HIS A 44 -16.20 6.71 -14.77
C HIS A 44 -15.53 7.91 -14.12
N ILE A 45 -14.65 7.64 -13.17
CA ILE A 45 -13.85 8.65 -12.50
C ILE A 45 -12.41 8.18 -12.37
N LEU A 46 -11.46 9.07 -12.64
CA LEU A 46 -10.05 8.83 -12.36
C LEU A 46 -9.76 9.27 -10.93
N VAL A 47 -9.09 8.39 -10.19
CA VAL A 47 -8.72 8.63 -8.81
C VAL A 47 -7.25 8.36 -8.66
N GLU A 48 -6.52 9.38 -8.22
CA GLU A 48 -5.09 9.31 -7.98
C GLU A 48 -4.84 9.38 -6.48
N GLY A 49 -3.92 8.56 -5.99
CA GLY A 49 -3.34 8.78 -4.68
C GLY A 49 -2.52 7.61 -4.20
N PRO A 50 -2.08 7.65 -2.94
CA PRO A 50 -1.23 6.61 -2.40
C PRO A 50 -1.99 5.29 -2.33
N PHE A 51 -1.30 4.18 -2.55
CA PHE A 51 -1.90 2.84 -2.54
C PHE A 51 -2.75 2.55 -1.28
N PRO A 52 -2.34 2.90 -0.05
CA PRO A 52 -3.19 2.73 1.13
C PRO A 52 -4.53 3.47 1.06
N ALA A 53 -4.55 4.66 0.45
CA ALA A 53 -5.79 5.41 0.29
C ALA A 53 -6.69 4.78 -0.79
N ILE A 54 -6.10 4.22 -1.85
CA ILE A 54 -6.84 3.41 -2.85
C ILE A 54 -7.40 2.12 -2.22
N GLN A 55 -6.68 1.51 -1.27
CA GLN A 55 -7.18 0.37 -0.52
C GLN A 55 -8.38 0.75 0.37
N LEU A 56 -8.31 1.89 1.07
CA LEU A 56 -9.46 2.42 1.83
C LEU A 56 -10.66 2.73 0.93
N LEU A 57 -10.42 3.27 -0.26
CA LEU A 57 -11.45 3.51 -1.27
C LEU A 57 -12.13 2.20 -1.68
N LYS A 58 -11.34 1.16 -1.96
CA LYS A 58 -11.86 -0.18 -2.27
C LYS A 58 -12.75 -0.70 -1.14
N ASP A 59 -12.28 -0.63 0.10
CA ASP A 59 -13.02 -1.16 1.26
C ASP A 59 -14.33 -0.39 1.49
N PHE A 60 -14.29 0.94 1.35
CA PHE A 60 -15.47 1.80 1.42
C PHE A 60 -16.51 1.44 0.34
N LEU A 61 -16.07 1.31 -0.92
CA LEU A 61 -16.95 0.97 -2.04
C LEU A 61 -17.52 -0.45 -1.88
N LEU A 62 -16.74 -1.39 -1.36
CA LEU A 62 -17.23 -2.74 -1.04
C LEU A 62 -18.31 -2.71 0.05
N LEU A 63 -18.17 -1.86 1.07
CA LEU A 63 -19.19 -1.68 2.10
C LEU A 63 -20.49 -1.10 1.51
N LYS A 64 -20.39 -0.07 0.66
CA LYS A 64 -21.53 0.49 -0.05
C LYS A 64 -22.21 -0.56 -0.94
N ALA A 65 -21.41 -1.36 -1.65
CA ALA A 65 -21.92 -2.44 -2.51
C ALA A 65 -22.63 -3.55 -1.71
N LYS A 66 -22.12 -3.92 -0.54
CA LYS A 66 -22.81 -4.90 0.35
C LYS A 66 -24.15 -4.36 0.85
N SER A 67 -24.24 -3.06 1.17
CA SER A 67 -25.51 -2.42 1.52
C SER A 67 -26.54 -2.45 0.39
N LEU A 68 -26.12 -2.56 -0.88
CA LEU A 68 -27.04 -2.78 -2.00
C LEU A 68 -27.67 -4.18 -1.92
N SER A 69 -26.84 -5.21 -1.70
CA SER A 69 -27.26 -6.61 -1.73
C SER A 69 -28.18 -7.04 -0.58
N GLU A 70 -28.04 -6.45 0.62
CA GLU A 70 -28.89 -6.79 1.77
C GLU A 70 -30.33 -6.26 1.64
N LYS A 71 -30.54 -5.16 0.91
CA LYS A 71 -31.89 -4.65 0.64
C LYS A 71 -32.65 -5.49 -0.38
N ASP A 72 -31.98 -6.03 -1.40
CA ASP A 72 -32.60 -6.93 -2.38
C ASP A 72 -33.10 -8.25 -1.76
N LYS A 73 -32.41 -8.76 -0.72
CA LYS A 73 -32.83 -9.98 -0.01
C LYS A 73 -34.08 -9.83 0.86
N ARG A 74 -34.53 -8.60 1.14
CA ARG A 74 -35.81 -8.38 1.85
C ARG A 74 -37.01 -8.33 0.91
N GLU A 75 -36.79 -8.18 -0.40
CA GLU A 75 -37.87 -8.09 -1.40
C GLU A 75 -38.04 -9.37 -2.24
N GLU A 76 -37.07 -10.30 -2.25
CA GLU A 76 -37.11 -11.53 -3.07
C GLU A 76 -37.77 -12.77 -2.42
N ASN A 77 -38.51 -12.64 -1.31
CA ASN A 77 -39.32 -13.74 -0.77
C ASN A 77 -40.68 -13.88 -1.50
N LYS A 78 -40.66 -14.19 -2.80
CA LYS A 78 -41.75 -14.92 -3.48
C LYS A 78 -41.18 -15.92 -4.51
N PRO A 79 -41.68 -17.17 -4.56
CA PRO A 79 -41.04 -18.22 -5.33
C PRO A 79 -41.58 -18.25 -6.76
N GLN A 80 -40.76 -17.91 -7.75
CA GLN A 80 -41.07 -18.27 -9.15
C GLN A 80 -39.86 -18.81 -9.92
N GLN A 81 -40.20 -19.78 -10.76
CA GLN A 81 -39.41 -20.88 -11.28
C GLN A 81 -38.33 -20.49 -12.30
N ARG A 82 -37.33 -21.37 -12.38
CA ARG A 82 -36.26 -21.42 -13.42
C ARG A 82 -36.82 -21.32 -14.84
N PRO A 83 -35.97 -20.87 -15.80
CA PRO A 83 -35.41 -21.85 -16.73
C PRO A 83 -33.90 -21.69 -17.04
N LYS A 84 -33.33 -22.80 -17.52
CA LYS A 84 -31.92 -23.05 -17.88
C LYS A 84 -31.54 -22.50 -19.27
N ARG A 85 -30.25 -22.11 -19.46
CA ARG A 85 -29.28 -22.48 -20.57
C ARG A 85 -28.18 -21.40 -20.69
N ARG A 86 -26.90 -21.68 -20.38
CA ARG A 86 -25.76 -22.21 -21.21
C ARG A 86 -25.20 -21.23 -22.29
N LEU A 87 -23.96 -20.76 -22.08
CA LEU A 87 -22.82 -20.57 -23.03
C LEU A 87 -21.73 -19.73 -22.31
N GLN A 88 -20.68 -20.32 -21.72
CA GLN A 88 -19.36 -20.72 -22.27
C GLN A 88 -18.48 -19.58 -22.86
N GLN A 89 -17.27 -19.49 -22.25
CA GLN A 89 -15.98 -19.09 -22.81
C GLN A 89 -15.65 -17.59 -22.98
N GLN A 90 -14.75 -17.08 -22.12
CA GLN A 90 -13.37 -16.82 -22.56
C GLN A 90 -12.42 -16.84 -21.36
N ARG A 91 -11.46 -17.77 -21.40
CA ARG A 91 -10.27 -17.83 -20.53
C ARG A 91 -9.19 -16.90 -21.08
N LEU A 92 -8.15 -16.69 -20.25
CA LEU A 92 -6.91 -15.92 -20.42
C LEU A 92 -7.10 -14.49 -19.86
N TYR A 93 -6.55 -14.07 -18.72
CA TYR A 93 -5.30 -14.42 -18.03
C TYR A 93 -5.48 -14.00 -16.55
N VAL A 94 -5.53 -14.96 -15.63
CA VAL A 94 -5.65 -14.75 -14.17
C VAL A 94 -4.67 -15.69 -13.49
N GLU A 95 -3.57 -15.12 -13.03
CA GLU A 95 -2.68 -15.58 -11.95
C GLU A 95 -2.02 -14.29 -11.45
N THR A 96 -2.02 -13.85 -10.20
CA THR A 96 -2.44 -14.43 -8.91
C THR A 96 -2.51 -13.27 -7.92
N ILE A 97 -3.64 -12.59 -7.75
CA ILE A 97 -3.88 -11.71 -6.58
C ILE A 97 -5.37 -11.74 -6.20
N ASN A 98 -5.90 -12.95 -6.01
CA ASN A 98 -7.17 -13.14 -5.32
C ASN A 98 -6.99 -14.24 -4.28
N SER A 99 -6.11 -14.01 -3.31
CA SER A 99 -6.27 -14.68 -2.02
C SER A 99 -7.43 -14.00 -1.31
N ILE A 100 -8.60 -14.59 -1.47
CA ILE A 100 -9.69 -14.56 -0.48
C ILE A 100 -9.02 -14.63 0.91
N PRO A 101 -9.39 -13.79 1.90
CA PRO A 101 -8.95 -14.01 3.27
C PRO A 101 -9.39 -15.42 3.64
N ASP A 102 -8.42 -16.32 3.74
CA ASP A 102 -8.67 -17.70 4.09
C ASP A 102 -9.50 -17.67 5.37
N ALA A 103 -10.61 -18.41 5.40
CA ALA A 103 -11.57 -18.43 6.50
C ALA A 103 -10.95 -18.92 7.83
N ASN A 104 -9.64 -19.18 7.81
CA ASN A 104 -8.79 -19.62 8.89
C ASN A 104 -7.87 -18.51 9.45
N GLY A 105 -8.18 -17.21 9.30
CA GLY A 105 -7.69 -16.09 10.15
C GLY A 105 -6.17 -15.90 10.34
N GLY A 106 -5.33 -16.68 9.67
CA GLY A 106 -3.94 -16.90 10.05
C GLY A 106 -2.92 -16.28 9.10
N LYS A 107 -3.33 -15.87 7.90
CA LYS A 107 -2.47 -15.18 6.92
C LYS A 107 -3.12 -13.88 6.48
N GLN A 108 -2.35 -12.81 6.51
CA GLN A 108 -2.76 -11.47 6.05
C GLN A 108 -1.74 -10.97 5.03
N VAL A 109 -2.16 -10.09 4.13
CA VAL A 109 -1.29 -9.51 3.11
C VAL A 109 -1.41 -7.99 3.17
N VAL A 110 -0.27 -7.31 3.08
CA VAL A 110 -0.16 -5.85 2.97
C VAL A 110 0.69 -5.53 1.75
N VAL A 111 0.32 -4.51 0.99
CA VAL A 111 1.09 -4.06 -0.18
C VAL A 111 1.61 -2.66 0.11
N LEU A 112 2.92 -2.44 -0.08
CA LEU A 112 3.63 -1.23 0.31
C LEU A 112 4.46 -0.69 -0.85
N ASP A 113 4.69 0.62 -0.90
CA ASP A 113 5.79 1.20 -1.68
C ASP A 113 7.12 0.60 -1.21
N THR A 114 8.00 0.21 -2.13
CA THR A 114 9.26 -0.48 -1.81
C THR A 114 10.18 0.37 -0.92
N ASN A 115 10.21 1.70 -1.08
CA ASN A 115 11.01 2.58 -0.22
C ASN A 115 10.42 2.67 1.20
N ILE A 116 9.08 2.72 1.31
CA ILE A 116 8.39 2.66 2.59
C ILE A 116 8.68 1.32 3.27
N TYR A 117 8.56 0.22 2.53
CA TYR A 117 8.87 -1.12 3.04
C TYR A 117 10.30 -1.19 3.59
N HIS A 118 11.32 -0.73 2.83
CA HIS A 118 12.70 -0.75 3.31
C HIS A 118 12.90 0.10 4.57
N TYR A 119 12.28 1.29 4.63
CA TYR A 119 12.32 2.14 5.81
C TYR A 119 11.65 1.46 7.02
N MET A 120 10.49 0.85 6.82
CA MET A 120 9.77 0.12 7.86
C MET A 120 10.53 -1.12 8.34
N LYS A 121 11.11 -1.89 7.41
CA LYS A 121 11.93 -3.08 7.72
C LYS A 121 13.10 -2.72 8.63
N HIS A 122 13.74 -1.58 8.37
CA HIS A 122 14.90 -1.14 9.14
C HIS A 122 14.52 -0.57 10.52
N PHE A 123 13.53 0.32 10.59
CA PHE A 123 13.25 1.07 11.82
C PHE A 123 12.08 0.54 12.67
N PHE A 124 11.11 -0.14 12.07
CA PHE A 124 9.84 -0.50 12.72
C PHE A 124 9.67 -2.00 12.92
N PHE A 125 10.01 -2.81 11.91
CA PHE A 125 9.69 -4.24 11.93
C PHE A 125 10.41 -4.98 13.02
N LYS A 126 11.66 -4.60 13.36
CA LYS A 126 12.37 -5.20 14.49
C LYS A 126 11.59 -5.05 15.81
N LYS A 127 10.99 -3.87 16.05
CA LYS A 127 10.15 -3.62 17.23
C LYS A 127 8.82 -4.38 17.16
N LEU A 128 8.22 -4.45 15.97
CA LEU A 128 6.98 -5.23 15.77
C LEU A 128 7.19 -6.72 16.05
N LEU A 129 8.28 -7.31 15.54
CA LEU A 129 8.62 -8.72 15.73
C LEU A 129 8.95 -9.07 17.19
N LEU A 130 9.41 -8.11 18.00
CA LEU A 130 9.59 -8.30 19.44
C LEU A 130 8.28 -8.31 20.21
N ASN A 131 7.26 -7.59 19.71
CA ASN A 131 5.97 -7.43 20.39
C ASN A 131 4.94 -8.47 19.98
N TYR A 132 5.11 -9.12 18.83
CA TYR A 132 4.13 -10.03 18.24
C TYR A 132 4.79 -11.32 17.71
N ASP A 133 4.13 -12.46 17.90
CA ASP A 133 4.58 -13.78 17.41
C ASP A 133 4.16 -13.97 15.94
N VAL A 134 4.66 -13.10 15.07
CA VAL A 134 4.29 -13.01 13.64
C VAL A 134 5.53 -13.20 12.77
N VAL A 135 5.39 -14.02 11.72
CA VAL A 135 6.37 -14.17 10.65
C VAL A 135 5.99 -13.25 9.51
N ILE A 136 6.98 -12.50 9.04
CA ILE A 136 6.87 -11.58 7.90
C ILE A 136 7.70 -12.16 6.76
N SER A 137 7.08 -12.33 5.59
CA SER A 137 7.77 -12.64 4.34
C SER A 137 7.39 -11.60 3.29
N ASP A 138 8.32 -11.27 2.40
CA ASP A 138 8.12 -10.24 1.39
C ASP A 138 8.48 -10.71 -0.02
N ILE A 139 7.76 -10.15 -0.99
CA ILE A 139 8.03 -10.27 -2.42
C ILE A 139 8.06 -8.85 -2.97
N THR A 140 9.24 -8.43 -3.43
CA THR A 140 9.40 -7.13 -4.08
C THR A 140 9.24 -7.28 -5.60
N ASP A 141 8.34 -6.48 -6.16
CA ASP A 141 8.11 -6.35 -7.59
C ASP A 141 8.26 -4.86 -7.97
N GLY A 142 9.48 -4.50 -8.38
CA GLY A 142 9.84 -3.13 -8.73
C GLY A 142 9.57 -2.13 -7.60
N GLU A 143 8.65 -1.20 -7.84
CA GLU A 143 8.34 -0.10 -6.93
C GLU A 143 7.38 -0.49 -5.79
N ILE A 144 6.84 -1.72 -5.83
CA ILE A 144 5.90 -2.24 -4.86
C ILE A 144 6.50 -3.47 -4.16
N THR A 145 6.25 -3.60 -2.86
CA THR A 145 6.59 -4.78 -2.08
C THR A 145 5.33 -5.33 -1.42
N THR A 146 5.02 -6.59 -1.71
CA THR A 146 3.96 -7.35 -1.07
C THR A 146 4.51 -8.05 0.16
N VAL A 147 3.92 -7.77 1.32
CA VAL A 147 4.29 -8.30 2.62
C VAL A 147 3.21 -9.26 3.09
N CYS A 148 3.57 -10.54 3.20
CA CYS A 148 2.73 -11.58 3.76
C CYS A 148 3.03 -11.75 5.24
N LEU A 149 2.00 -11.68 6.06
CA LEU A 149 2.03 -11.83 7.51
C LEU A 149 1.38 -13.15 7.88
N SER A 150 2.01 -13.92 8.76
CA SER A 150 1.46 -15.17 9.25
C SER A 150 1.82 -15.41 10.72
N ASN A 151 1.02 -16.20 11.41
CA ASN A 151 1.35 -16.59 12.78
C ASN A 151 2.63 -17.45 12.81
N ALA A 152 3.54 -17.13 13.72
CA ALA A 152 4.75 -17.93 13.89
C ALA A 152 4.47 -19.30 14.53
N ARG A 153 3.43 -19.39 15.36
CA ARG A 153 3.00 -20.62 16.03
C ARG A 153 1.52 -20.90 15.83
N SER A 154 1.16 -22.19 15.83
CA SER A 154 -0.22 -22.67 15.69
C SER A 154 -1.16 -22.25 16.84
N LYS A 155 -0.63 -21.75 17.96
CA LYS A 155 -1.37 -21.25 19.13
C LYS A 155 -1.20 -19.75 19.38
N SER A 156 -0.98 -18.95 18.33
CA SER A 156 -0.95 -17.49 18.52
C SER A 156 -2.32 -16.97 18.96
N VAL A 157 -2.34 -15.82 19.64
CA VAL A 157 -3.59 -15.18 20.05
C VAL A 157 -4.35 -14.75 18.79
N ALA A 158 -5.62 -15.17 18.71
CA ALA A 158 -6.50 -14.80 17.60
C ALA A 158 -6.48 -13.28 17.35
N GLY A 159 -6.36 -12.91 16.07
CA GLY A 159 -6.35 -11.51 15.63
C GLY A 159 -5.02 -10.76 15.79
N GLN A 160 -3.93 -11.38 16.28
CA GLN A 160 -2.60 -10.72 16.31
C GLN A 160 -2.12 -10.30 14.91
N VAL A 161 -2.22 -11.19 13.92
CA VAL A 161 -1.81 -10.88 12.54
C VAL A 161 -2.59 -9.69 11.98
N LEU A 162 -3.88 -9.60 12.29
CA LEU A 162 -4.74 -8.49 11.85
C LEU A 162 -4.32 -7.17 12.51
N ARG A 163 -4.02 -7.16 13.82
CA ARG A 163 -3.48 -5.98 14.50
C ARG A 163 -2.14 -5.51 13.92
N VAL A 164 -1.26 -6.46 13.59
CA VAL A 164 0.03 -6.14 12.94
C VAL A 164 -0.19 -5.59 11.53
N LYS A 165 -1.13 -6.16 10.77
CA LYS A 165 -1.53 -5.64 9.45
C LYS A 165 -1.96 -4.18 9.56
N GLU A 166 -2.90 -3.88 10.45
CA GLU A 166 -3.42 -2.53 10.66
C GLU A 166 -2.34 -1.55 11.13
N GLU A 167 -1.45 -1.95 12.03
CA GLU A 167 -0.33 -1.10 12.47
C GLU A 167 0.63 -0.80 11.30
N ILE A 168 0.96 -1.80 10.49
CA ILE A 168 1.80 -1.61 9.30
C ILE A 168 1.11 -0.65 8.32
N GLU A 169 -0.17 -0.85 8.02
CA GLU A 169 -0.94 0.01 7.11
C GLU A 169 -1.00 1.46 7.65
N ASN A 170 -1.33 1.66 8.92
CA ASN A 170 -1.38 2.99 9.53
C ASN A 170 -0.02 3.70 9.53
N GLN A 171 1.07 2.98 9.81
CA GLN A 171 2.41 3.55 9.75
C GLN A 171 2.83 3.86 8.32
N SER A 172 2.47 3.02 7.35
CA SER A 172 2.77 3.25 5.94
C SER A 172 2.19 4.56 5.43
N VAL A 173 0.95 4.91 5.83
CA VAL A 173 0.30 6.17 5.48
C VAL A 173 1.07 7.36 6.04
N LYS A 174 1.48 7.29 7.32
CA LYS A 174 2.26 8.36 7.96
C LYS A 174 3.62 8.55 7.29
N LEU A 175 4.27 7.45 6.93
CA LEU A 175 5.58 7.47 6.30
C LEU A 175 5.51 7.98 4.86
N HIS A 176 4.47 7.60 4.10
CA HIS A 176 4.27 8.08 2.73
C HIS A 176 4.27 9.62 2.66
N ASN A 177 3.61 10.27 3.61
CA ASN A 177 3.50 11.73 3.63
C ASN A 177 4.77 12.43 4.13
N SER A 178 5.54 11.79 5.02
CA SER A 178 6.65 12.41 5.73
C SER A 178 8.03 12.12 5.15
N LEU A 179 8.21 10.96 4.53
CA LEU A 179 9.49 10.57 3.99
C LEU A 179 9.78 11.28 2.66
N ARG A 180 11.06 11.43 2.37
CA ARG A 180 11.66 11.90 1.12
C ARG A 180 12.81 10.99 0.77
N LYS A 181 13.10 10.89 -0.53
CA LYS A 181 14.17 10.07 -1.08
C LYS A 181 15.07 10.97 -1.92
N GLU A 182 16.36 10.98 -1.62
CA GLU A 182 17.40 11.62 -2.42
C GLU A 182 18.39 10.55 -2.92
N ARG A 183 19.00 10.81 -4.09
CA ARG A 183 19.99 9.93 -4.71
C ARG A 183 21.32 10.65 -4.85
N ILE A 184 22.40 9.98 -4.46
CA ILE A 184 23.77 10.40 -4.76
C ILE A 184 24.33 9.42 -5.78
N TYR A 185 24.57 9.88 -7.01
CA TYR A 185 25.19 9.08 -8.06
C TYR A 185 26.71 9.12 -7.95
N PHE A 186 27.38 8.03 -8.33
CA PHE A 186 28.83 8.01 -8.49
C PHE A 186 29.15 8.49 -9.91
N GLU A 187 29.96 9.54 -10.08
CA GLU A 187 30.20 10.22 -11.37
C GLU A 187 31.15 9.44 -12.31
N GLY A 188 31.01 8.12 -12.38
CA GLY A 188 31.74 7.26 -13.32
C GLY A 188 33.08 6.71 -12.84
N HIS A 189 33.62 7.17 -11.70
CA HIS A 189 34.82 6.59 -11.08
C HIS A 189 34.45 5.55 -10.01
N MET A 190 34.32 4.30 -10.46
CA MET A 190 33.64 3.19 -9.77
C MET A 190 34.25 2.70 -8.44
N GLY A 191 35.47 3.12 -8.09
CA GLY A 191 36.20 2.65 -6.90
C GLY A 191 36.29 3.68 -5.79
N ASP A 192 37.11 4.70 -6.00
CA ASP A 192 37.52 5.65 -4.95
C ASP A 192 36.36 6.57 -4.52
N GLU A 193 35.53 7.04 -5.46
CA GLU A 193 34.37 7.89 -5.14
C GLU A 193 33.29 7.13 -4.37
N LYS A 194 33.00 5.89 -4.80
CA LYS A 194 32.06 5.01 -4.10
C LYS A 194 32.49 4.79 -2.65
N GLN A 195 33.79 4.54 -2.44
CA GLN A 195 34.33 4.34 -1.10
C GLN A 195 34.31 5.63 -0.27
N LYS A 196 34.64 6.77 -0.88
CA LYS A 196 34.55 8.10 -0.25
C LYS A 196 33.14 8.40 0.25
N TYR A 197 32.12 8.25 -0.60
CA TYR A 197 30.74 8.50 -0.20
C TYR A 197 30.24 7.52 0.86
N LYS A 198 30.63 6.24 0.80
CA LYS A 198 30.31 5.27 1.86
C LYS A 198 30.91 5.67 3.20
N GLN A 199 32.17 6.10 3.23
CA GLN A 199 32.83 6.55 4.46
C GLN A 199 32.22 7.83 5.01
N ALA A 200 31.90 8.79 4.15
CA ALA A 200 31.19 10.01 4.53
C ALA A 200 29.83 9.70 5.16
N CYS A 201 29.06 8.82 4.52
CA CYS A 201 27.78 8.34 5.04
C CYS A 201 27.93 7.72 6.44
N GLU A 202 28.87 6.80 6.66
CA GLU A 202 29.06 6.16 7.98
C GLU A 202 29.49 7.15 9.06
N THR A 203 30.30 8.16 8.71
CA THR A 203 30.73 9.21 9.66
C THR A 203 29.55 10.04 10.16
N VAL A 204 28.62 10.35 9.25
CA VAL A 204 27.49 11.26 9.52
C VAL A 204 26.28 10.51 10.07
N LYS A 205 26.10 9.22 9.74
CA LYS A 205 24.96 8.36 10.10
C LYS A 205 24.56 8.39 11.57
N SER A 206 25.54 8.43 12.48
CA SER A 206 25.28 8.46 13.93
C SER A 206 24.47 9.68 14.38
N ARG A 207 24.54 10.80 13.66
CA ARG A 207 23.81 12.04 13.96
C ARG A 207 22.38 12.03 13.41
N TYR A 208 22.09 11.16 12.44
CA TYR A 208 20.82 11.11 11.71
C TYR A 208 20.17 9.73 11.84
N SER A 209 19.74 9.39 13.05
CA SER A 209 19.15 8.08 13.37
C SER A 209 17.85 7.76 12.64
N GLY A 210 17.20 8.76 12.03
CA GLY A 210 15.98 8.62 11.22
C GLY A 210 16.24 8.60 9.70
N VAL A 211 17.49 8.40 9.27
CA VAL A 211 17.86 8.31 7.85
C VAL A 211 18.28 6.89 7.53
N LEU A 212 17.60 6.28 6.57
CA LEU A 212 17.98 5.02 5.96
C LEU A 212 18.90 5.27 4.77
N ILE A 213 20.01 4.55 4.73
CA ILE A 213 21.00 4.62 3.66
C ILE A 213 21.00 3.24 2.97
N ILE A 214 20.69 3.21 1.67
CA ILE A 214 20.69 1.98 0.88
C ILE A 214 21.76 2.12 -0.23
N PRO A 215 22.91 1.45 -0.11
CA PRO A 215 23.95 1.50 -1.12
C PRO A 215 23.60 0.60 -2.30
N TYR A 216 23.74 1.14 -3.51
CA TYR A 216 23.72 0.40 -4.78
C TYR A 216 25.09 0.49 -5.46
N ASP A 217 25.22 -0.15 -6.62
CA ASP A 217 26.46 -0.11 -7.39
C ASP A 217 26.67 1.21 -8.12
N THR A 218 25.59 1.87 -8.54
CA THR A 218 25.63 3.13 -9.30
C THR A 218 25.33 4.36 -8.47
N HIS A 219 24.71 4.19 -7.30
CA HIS A 219 24.25 5.30 -6.46
C HIS A 219 24.05 4.87 -5.00
N ILE A 220 23.77 5.84 -4.14
CA ILE A 220 23.27 5.63 -2.78
C ILE A 220 21.88 6.29 -2.69
N ASP A 221 20.89 5.51 -2.27
CA ASP A 221 19.57 6.04 -1.91
C ASP A 221 19.58 6.46 -0.44
N ILE A 222 19.08 7.67 -0.18
CA ILE A 222 18.94 8.24 1.17
C ILE A 222 17.45 8.49 1.40
N ILE A 223 16.88 7.84 2.41
CA ILE A 223 15.45 7.91 2.72
C ILE A 223 15.26 8.37 4.17
N GLY A 224 14.46 9.39 4.38
CA GLY A 224 14.18 9.94 5.71
C GLY A 224 13.20 11.11 5.64
N ASN A 225 12.94 11.80 6.75
CA ASN A 225 12.14 13.03 6.68
C ASN A 225 12.88 14.11 5.87
N SER A 226 12.14 15.07 5.31
CA SER A 226 12.69 16.08 4.40
C SER A 226 13.87 16.86 4.98
N TYR A 227 13.80 17.26 6.26
CA TYR A 227 14.86 18.03 6.91
C TYR A 227 16.13 17.20 7.12
N SER A 228 15.96 15.97 7.62
CA SER A 228 17.08 15.06 7.90
C SER A 228 17.78 14.62 6.62
N VAL A 229 17.03 14.33 5.56
CA VAL A 229 17.62 13.97 4.25
C VAL A 229 18.43 15.15 3.69
N PHE A 230 17.86 16.36 3.71
CA PHE A 230 18.54 17.55 3.19
C PHE A 230 19.86 17.83 3.93
N GLU A 231 19.83 17.87 5.26
CA GLU A 231 21.03 18.14 6.05
C GLU A 231 22.04 17.00 5.96
N PHE A 232 21.59 15.74 5.96
CA PHE A 232 22.46 14.58 5.77
C PHE A 232 23.19 14.65 4.42
N THR A 233 22.47 14.86 3.31
CA THR A 233 23.08 14.92 1.98
C THR A 233 24.04 16.10 1.86
N LYS A 234 23.72 17.25 2.47
CA LYS A 234 24.59 18.42 2.53
C LYS A 234 25.88 18.15 3.30
N GLU A 235 25.81 17.44 4.43
CA GLU A 235 27.02 17.05 5.18
C GLU A 235 27.87 16.03 4.44
N VAL A 236 27.26 15.07 3.74
CA VAL A 236 27.99 14.05 2.96
C VAL A 236 28.68 14.62 1.72
N ARG A 237 28.19 15.74 1.17
CA ARG A 237 28.78 16.42 0.01
C ARG A 237 29.84 17.48 0.38
N ARG A 238 30.08 17.75 1.66
CA ARG A 238 31.18 18.61 2.13
C ARG A 238 32.51 17.89 2.04
#